data_AF-A0A2X1QQ52-F1
#
_entry.id   AF-A0A2X1QQ52-F1
#
_cell.length_a   1.000
_cell.length_b   1.000
_cell.length_c   1.000
_cell.angle_alpha   90.00
_cell.angle_beta   90.00
_cell.angle_gamma   90.00
#
_symmetry.space_group_name_H-M   'P 1'
#
loop_
_entity.id
_entity.type
_entity.pdbx_description
1 polymer ?
#
loop_
_entity_poly.entity_id
_entity_poly.type
_entity_poly.pdbx_seq_one_letter_code
_entity_poly.pdbx_strand_id
1 'polypeptide(L)'
;MMNTKKTSQILPALFAVICAAFAGYFILIGSGMFTEPSMALILLATITILLLSSSKKSFYFILLPLALLHTFYTPTGLNFGPPSYQYIASLFATDILETKEFLLQIPVSSYLIAFAIPILIFLPVQKCGEIWHKIFIVIKHLLPWRHCFLLTICRLLNRSKKQ
;
A
#
# COMPACT_ATOMS: atom_id res chain seq x y z
N MET A 1 -24.52 -32.20 -3.24
CA MET A 1 -23.07 -32.09 -3.53
C MET A 1 -22.76 -30.64 -3.89
N MET A 2 -22.20 -29.88 -2.94
CA MET A 2 -21.81 -28.49 -3.16
C MET A 2 -20.59 -28.44 -4.08
N ASN A 3 -20.63 -27.62 -5.13
CA ASN A 3 -19.60 -27.54 -6.17
C ASN A 3 -18.26 -27.02 -5.59
N THR A 4 -17.39 -27.94 -5.19
CA THR A 4 -16.14 -27.69 -4.46
C THR A 4 -15.15 -26.80 -5.20
N LYS A 5 -15.26 -26.67 -6.54
CA LYS A 5 -14.41 -25.77 -7.33
C LYS A 5 -14.66 -24.29 -7.07
N LYS A 6 -15.89 -23.88 -6.76
CA LYS A 6 -16.26 -22.47 -6.55
C LYS A 6 -15.85 -21.98 -5.15
N THR A 7 -15.98 -22.85 -4.13
CA THR A 7 -15.58 -22.57 -2.74
C THR A 7 -14.07 -22.39 -2.61
N SER A 8 -13.27 -23.10 -3.42
CA SER A 8 -11.80 -22.99 -3.44
C SER A 8 -11.28 -21.62 -3.88
N GLN A 9 -12.09 -20.81 -4.59
CA GLN A 9 -11.66 -19.49 -5.10
C GLN A 9 -12.05 -18.33 -4.19
N ILE A 10 -13.06 -18.53 -3.33
CA ILE A 10 -13.55 -17.49 -2.40
C ILE A 10 -12.56 -17.29 -1.25
N LEU A 11 -12.01 -18.38 -0.72
CA LEU A 11 -11.03 -18.35 0.39
C LEU A 11 -9.78 -17.50 0.09
N PRO A 12 -9.06 -17.68 -1.05
CA PRO A 12 -7.89 -16.85 -1.35
C PRO A 12 -8.23 -15.39 -1.67
N ALA A 13 -9.43 -15.12 -2.18
CA ALA A 13 -9.89 -13.76 -2.42
C ALA A 13 -10.16 -13.02 -1.10
N LEU A 14 -10.84 -13.67 -0.14
CA LEU A 14 -11.09 -13.12 1.18
C LEU A 14 -9.79 -12.89 1.96
N PHE A 15 -8.86 -13.84 1.88
CA PHE A 15 -7.51 -13.68 2.43
C PHE A 15 -6.78 -12.47 1.83
N ALA A 16 -6.84 -12.27 0.50
CA ALA A 16 -6.21 -11.12 -0.15
C ALA A 16 -6.81 -9.78 0.30
N VAL A 17 -8.13 -9.70 0.49
CA VAL A 17 -8.80 -8.49 1.00
C VAL A 17 -8.36 -8.19 2.43
N ILE A 18 -8.28 -9.20 3.29
CA ILE A 18 -7.80 -9.04 4.67
C ILE A 18 -6.34 -8.54 4.68
N CYS A 19 -5.45 -9.17 3.89
CA CYS A 19 -4.06 -8.73 3.78
C CYS A 19 -3.95 -7.29 3.26
N ALA A 20 -4.74 -6.92 2.25
CA ALA A 20 -4.75 -5.56 1.70
C ALA A 20 -5.27 -4.53 2.73
N ALA A 21 -6.26 -4.90 3.56
CA ALA A 21 -6.77 -4.04 4.62
C ALA A 21 -5.72 -3.79 5.71
N PHE A 22 -5.02 -4.84 6.17
CA PHE A 22 -3.92 -4.70 7.11
C PHE A 22 -2.74 -3.90 6.52
N ALA A 23 -2.37 -4.15 5.26
CA ALA A 23 -1.34 -3.39 4.57
C ALA A 23 -1.72 -1.90 4.44
N GLY A 24 -2.99 -1.62 4.09
CA GLY A 24 -3.52 -0.26 4.02
C GLY A 24 -3.44 0.44 5.37
N TYR A 25 -3.88 -0.22 6.45
CA TYR A 25 -3.76 0.29 7.82
C TYR A 25 -2.30 0.58 8.19
N PHE A 26 -1.36 -0.35 7.95
CA PHE A 26 0.06 -0.15 8.25
C PHE A 26 0.72 0.95 7.43
N ILE A 27 0.36 1.12 6.17
CA ILE A 27 0.83 2.24 5.34
C ILE A 27 0.31 3.58 5.90
N LEU A 28 -0.95 3.62 6.33
CA LEU A 28 -1.57 4.83 6.91
C LEU A 28 -0.91 5.23 8.22
N ILE A 29 -0.81 4.31 9.20
CA ILE A 29 -0.13 4.63 10.47
C ILE A 29 1.36 4.89 10.26
N GLY A 30 1.98 4.13 9.35
CA GLY A 30 3.41 4.21 9.05
C GLY A 30 3.80 5.50 8.34
N SER A 31 2.84 6.28 7.85
CA SER A 31 3.09 7.61 7.31
C SER A 31 3.36 8.66 8.41
N GLY A 32 3.04 8.37 9.67
CA GLY A 32 3.15 9.31 10.78
C GLY A 32 2.12 10.45 10.78
N MET A 33 1.31 10.56 9.72
CA MET A 33 0.29 11.61 9.55
C MET A 33 -1.01 11.32 10.29
N PHE A 34 -1.33 10.04 10.48
CA PHE A 34 -2.60 9.58 11.02
C PHE A 34 -2.34 8.55 12.12
N THR A 35 -2.37 9.01 13.38
CA THR A 35 -2.27 8.12 14.55
C THR A 35 -3.50 7.21 14.65
N GLU A 36 -4.68 7.75 14.35
CA GLU A 36 -5.95 7.03 14.28
C GLU A 36 -6.55 7.18 12.87
N PRO A 37 -6.21 6.28 11.93
CA PRO A 37 -6.73 6.37 10.56
C PRO A 37 -8.24 6.11 10.55
N SER A 38 -8.99 7.03 9.95
CA SER A 38 -10.43 6.87 9.79
C SER A 38 -10.76 5.67 8.90
N MET A 39 -11.91 5.03 9.17
CA MET A 39 -12.34 3.85 8.41
C MET A 39 -12.43 4.12 6.90
N ALA A 40 -12.80 5.34 6.51
CA ALA A 40 -12.86 5.76 5.11
C ALA A 40 -11.47 5.75 4.44
N LEU A 41 -10.42 6.18 5.14
CA LEU A 41 -9.05 6.17 4.63
C LEU A 41 -8.52 4.74 4.50
N ILE A 42 -8.80 3.88 5.47
CA ILE A 42 -8.40 2.47 5.43
C ILE A 42 -9.06 1.77 4.23
N LEU A 43 -10.36 1.98 4.03
CA LEU A 43 -11.09 1.44 2.88
C LEU A 43 -10.53 1.97 1.55
N LEU A 44 -10.24 3.28 1.46
CA LEU A 44 -9.65 3.87 0.27
C LEU A 44 -8.26 3.29 -0.03
N ALA A 45 -7.40 3.16 0.97
CA ALA A 45 -6.08 2.54 0.84
C ALA A 45 -6.20 1.07 0.39
N THR A 46 -7.13 0.32 0.98
CA THR A 46 -7.40 -1.08 0.62
C THR A 46 -7.82 -1.20 -0.84
N ILE A 47 -8.77 -0.38 -1.30
CA ILE A 47 -9.24 -0.36 -2.69
C ILE A 47 -8.08 0.01 -3.64
N THR A 48 -7.26 0.99 -3.29
CA THR A 48 -6.09 1.37 -4.09
C THR A 48 -5.08 0.23 -4.20
N ILE A 49 -4.75 -0.44 -3.09
CA ILE A 49 -3.83 -1.59 -3.08
C ILE A 49 -4.38 -2.72 -3.97
N LEU A 50 -5.67 -3.04 -3.85
CA LEU A 50 -6.32 -4.07 -4.68
C LEU A 50 -6.32 -3.68 -6.17
N LEU A 51 -6.59 -2.40 -6.49
CA LEU A 51 -6.58 -1.90 -7.86
C LEU A 51 -5.19 -1.99 -8.49
N LEU A 52 -4.14 -1.57 -7.76
CA LEU A 52 -2.76 -1.66 -8.21
C LEU A 52 -2.29 -3.12 -8.33
N SER A 53 -2.76 -4.01 -7.45
CA SER A 53 -2.46 -5.45 -7.49
C SER A 53 -3.11 -6.16 -8.68
N SER A 54 -4.09 -5.54 -9.32
CA SER A 54 -4.82 -6.15 -10.43
C SER A 54 -4.02 -6.29 -11.74
N SER A 55 -2.92 -5.55 -11.87
CA SER A 55 -2.04 -5.61 -13.05
C SER A 55 -0.63 -5.95 -12.62
N LYS A 56 -0.05 -7.02 -13.19
CA LYS A 56 1.34 -7.44 -12.89
C LYS A 56 2.32 -6.28 -13.09
N LYS A 57 2.17 -5.48 -14.15
CA LYS A 57 3.03 -4.31 -14.41
C LYS A 57 2.87 -3.25 -13.33
N SER A 58 1.63 -2.88 -12.99
CA SER A 58 1.38 -1.86 -11.95
C SER A 58 1.87 -2.31 -10.58
N PHE A 59 1.71 -3.60 -10.27
CA PHE A 59 2.19 -4.17 -9.02
C PHE A 59 3.71 -4.02 -8.89
N TYR A 60 4.47 -4.49 -9.87
CA TYR A 60 5.94 -4.44 -9.81
C TYR A 60 6.53 -3.04 -10.00
N PHE A 61 5.93 -2.18 -10.84
CA PHE A 61 6.47 -0.85 -11.13
C PHE A 61 5.97 0.26 -10.20
N ILE A 62 4.82 0.09 -9.53
CA ILE A 62 4.22 1.14 -8.70
C ILE A 62 4.07 0.67 -7.26
N LEU A 63 3.33 -0.42 -7.03
CA LEU A 63 3.00 -0.83 -5.66
C LEU A 63 4.22 -1.33 -4.89
N LEU A 64 5.07 -2.14 -5.52
CA LEU A 64 6.28 -2.68 -4.90
C LEU A 64 7.30 -1.59 -4.53
N PRO A 65 7.70 -0.66 -5.42
CA PRO A 65 8.61 0.41 -5.02
C PRO A 65 7.99 1.33 -3.96
N LEU A 66 6.68 1.57 -4.00
CA LEU A 66 5.99 2.34 -2.96
C LEU A 66 6.03 1.63 -1.60
N ALA A 67 5.82 0.31 -1.57
CA ALA A 67 5.91 -0.51 -0.36
C ALA A 67 7.34 -0.53 0.21
N LEU A 68 8.35 -0.58 -0.66
CA LEU A 68 9.76 -0.51 -0.26
C LEU A 68 10.10 0.87 0.34
N LEU A 69 9.65 1.96 -0.28
CA LEU A 69 9.79 3.31 0.29
C LEU A 69 9.16 3.40 1.69
N HIS A 70 7.96 2.85 1.85
CA HIS A 70 7.31 2.77 3.17
C HIS A 70 8.10 1.89 4.15
N THR A 71 8.75 0.83 3.70
CA THR A 71 9.60 -0.01 4.58
C THR A 71 10.75 0.80 5.19
N PHE A 72 11.36 1.71 4.43
CA PHE A 72 12.43 2.57 4.95
C PHE A 72 11.89 3.71 5.83
N TYR A 73 10.74 4.28 5.46
CA TYR A 73 10.22 5.46 6.13
C TYR A 73 9.37 5.15 7.37
N THR A 74 8.60 4.06 7.39
CA THR A 74 7.69 3.69 8.48
C THR A 74 8.30 3.65 9.87
N PRO A 75 9.53 3.15 10.13
CA PRO A 75 10.09 3.20 11.48
C PRO A 75 10.25 4.65 11.96
N THR A 76 10.66 5.54 11.06
CA THR A 76 10.80 6.97 11.34
C THR A 76 9.45 7.66 11.44
N GLY A 77 8.51 7.37 10.52
CA GLY A 77 7.17 7.97 10.50
C GLY A 77 6.36 7.66 11.75
N LEU A 78 6.45 6.44 12.28
CA LEU A 78 5.73 6.05 13.50
C LEU A 78 6.23 6.78 14.77
N ASN A 79 7.52 7.12 14.84
CA ASN A 79 8.12 7.68 16.05
C ASN A 79 8.30 9.20 15.99
N PHE A 80 8.55 9.74 14.79
CA PHE A 80 8.88 11.15 14.58
C PHE A 80 7.80 11.90 13.78
N GLY A 81 6.81 11.18 13.25
CA GLY A 81 5.69 11.78 12.51
C GLY A 81 6.08 12.16 11.07
N PRO A 82 5.34 13.11 10.45
CA PRO A 82 5.55 13.52 9.07
C PRO A 82 6.97 13.99 8.74
N PRO A 83 7.39 13.88 7.47
CA PRO A 83 8.65 14.46 7.06
C PRO A 83 8.54 15.99 7.12
N SER A 84 9.43 16.61 7.90
CA SER A 84 9.57 18.06 8.02
C SER A 84 10.91 18.51 7.44
N TYR A 85 11.02 19.79 7.07
CA TYR A 85 12.29 20.33 6.59
C TYR A 85 13.42 20.18 7.62
N GLN A 86 13.07 20.26 8.91
CA GLN A 86 14.02 20.10 10.01
C GLN A 86 14.62 18.69 10.04
N TYR A 87 13.79 17.65 9.82
CA TYR A 87 14.28 16.28 9.74
C TYR A 87 15.18 16.04 8.53
N ILE A 88 14.88 16.69 7.40
CA ILE A 88 15.74 16.59 6.22
C ILE A 88 17.07 17.28 6.48
N ALA A 89 17.06 18.47 7.09
CA ALA A 89 18.28 19.20 7.42
C ALA A 89 19.15 18.45 8.45
N SER A 90 18.54 17.81 9.46
CA SER A 90 19.29 17.02 10.44
C SER A 90 19.98 15.82 9.78
N LEU A 91 19.31 15.11 8.86
CA LEU A 91 19.92 14.00 8.12
C LEU A 91 21.19 14.39 7.36
N PHE A 92 21.27 15.63 6.84
CA PHE A 92 22.47 16.13 6.16
C PHE A 92 23.55 16.63 7.13
N ALA A 93 23.19 16.95 8.38
CA ALA A 93 24.11 17.40 9.42
C ALA A 93 24.64 16.26 10.29
N THR A 94 24.00 15.08 10.24
CA THR A 94 24.27 13.94 11.14
C THR A 94 25.48 13.10 10.71
N ASP A 95 26.36 12.79 11.67
CA ASP A 95 27.51 11.90 11.50
C ASP A 95 27.14 10.40 11.67
N ILE A 96 28.05 9.49 11.28
CA ILE A 96 27.82 8.03 11.34
C ILE A 96 27.58 7.54 12.79
N LEU A 97 28.19 8.16 13.79
CA LEU A 97 28.00 7.80 15.20
C LEU A 97 26.60 8.20 15.68
N GLU A 98 26.19 9.44 15.40
CA GLU A 98 24.88 9.97 15.74
C GLU A 98 23.75 9.22 15.02
N THR A 99 23.98 8.80 13.77
CA THR A 99 23.05 7.93 13.02
C THR A 99 22.80 6.60 13.75
N LYS A 100 23.83 6.00 14.36
CA LYS A 100 23.66 4.73 15.10
C LYS A 100 22.85 4.92 16.37
N GLU A 101 23.11 5.99 17.10
CA GLU A 101 22.35 6.32 18.32
C GLU A 101 20.88 6.60 17.97
N PHE A 102 20.62 7.32 16.89
CA PHE A 102 19.27 7.55 16.37
C PHE A 102 18.54 6.25 16.00
N LEU A 103 19.19 5.33 15.29
CA LEU A 103 18.58 4.05 14.90
C LEU A 103 18.30 3.14 16.12
N LEU A 104 19.18 3.17 17.12
CA LEU A 104 18.99 2.41 18.36
C LEU A 104 17.86 2.97 19.24
N GLN A 105 17.51 4.24 19.09
CA GLN A 105 16.39 4.87 19.79
C GLN A 105 15.03 4.37 19.27
N ILE A 106 14.95 3.90 18.03
CA ILE A 106 13.70 3.43 17.43
C ILE A 106 13.33 2.05 18.00
N PRO A 107 12.11 1.86 18.53
CA PRO A 107 11.70 0.58 19.07
C PRO A 107 11.61 -0.49 17.97
N VAL A 108 11.97 -1.73 18.33
CA VAL A 108 11.97 -2.88 17.42
C VAL A 108 10.60 -3.15 16.80
N SER A 109 9.51 -2.83 17.51
CA SER A 109 8.13 -2.96 17.03
C SER A 109 7.88 -2.15 15.75
N SER A 110 8.46 -0.96 15.62
CA SER A 110 8.31 -0.13 14.42
C SER A 110 8.99 -0.74 13.20
N TYR A 111 10.14 -1.41 13.39
CA TYR A 111 10.80 -2.17 12.32
C TYR A 111 9.97 -3.40 11.90
N LEU A 112 9.34 -4.10 12.85
CA LEU A 112 8.46 -5.23 12.53
C LEU A 112 7.27 -4.80 11.66
N ILE A 113 6.65 -3.66 11.97
CA ILE A 113 5.57 -3.11 11.14
C ILE A 113 6.09 -2.75 9.75
N ALA A 114 7.27 -2.13 9.66
CA ALA A 114 7.89 -1.76 8.40
C ALA A 114 8.13 -2.98 7.49
N PHE A 115 8.64 -4.09 8.03
CA PHE A 115 8.81 -5.34 7.28
C PHE A 115 7.48 -6.05 6.98
N ALA A 116 6.45 -5.88 7.81
CA ALA A 116 5.14 -6.49 7.59
C ALA A 116 4.44 -5.92 6.34
N ILE A 117 4.65 -4.64 5.99
CA ILE A 117 4.04 -3.98 4.83
C ILE A 117 4.34 -4.71 3.51
N PRO A 118 5.61 -4.88 3.07
CA PRO A 118 5.91 -5.56 1.82
C PRO A 118 5.51 -7.04 1.86
N ILE A 119 5.59 -7.71 3.02
CA ILE A 119 5.17 -9.10 3.18
C ILE A 119 3.66 -9.24 2.94
N LEU A 120 2.84 -8.39 3.57
CA LEU A 120 1.38 -8.39 3.42
C LEU A 120 0.93 -8.06 1.99
N ILE A 121 1.70 -7.25 1.26
CA ILE A 121 1.43 -6.91 -0.14
C ILE A 121 1.85 -8.06 -1.08
N PHE A 122 2.97 -8.74 -0.79
CA PHE A 122 3.55 -9.74 -1.68
C PHE A 122 2.89 -11.13 -1.55
N LEU A 123 2.58 -11.57 -0.34
CA LEU A 123 1.93 -12.87 -0.05
C LEU A 123 0.65 -13.13 -0.85
N PRO A 124 -0.34 -12.20 -0.88
CA PRO A 124 -1.57 -12.44 -1.62
C PRO A 124 -1.35 -12.42 -3.14
N VAL A 125 -0.37 -11.69 -3.67
CA VAL A 125 -0.13 -11.63 -5.12
C VAL A 125 0.49 -12.92 -5.67
N GLN A 126 1.38 -13.57 -4.93
CA GLN A 126 1.91 -14.87 -5.35
C GLN A 126 0.82 -15.95 -5.41
N LYS A 127 -0.04 -16.03 -4.39
CA LYS A 127 -1.08 -17.07 -4.32
C LYS A 127 -2.33 -16.75 -5.13
N CYS A 128 -2.64 -15.47 -5.32
CA CYS A 128 -3.87 -15.00 -5.95
C CYS A 128 -3.64 -14.41 -7.35
N GLY A 129 -2.40 -14.38 -7.87
CA GLY A 129 -2.07 -13.83 -9.19
C GLY A 129 -2.74 -14.54 -10.37
N GLU A 130 -3.03 -15.84 -10.24
CA GLU A 130 -3.81 -16.63 -11.21
C GLU A 130 -5.32 -16.31 -11.16
N ILE A 131 -5.85 -16.02 -9.98
CA ILE A 131 -7.28 -15.80 -9.71
C ILE A 131 -7.68 -14.36 -10.02
N TRP A 132 -6.84 -13.39 -9.65
CA TRP A 132 -7.05 -11.97 -9.98
C TRP A 132 -6.95 -11.69 -11.48
N HIS A 133 -6.13 -12.42 -12.23
CA HIS A 133 -6.14 -12.30 -13.69
C HIS A 133 -7.51 -12.69 -14.27
N LYS A 134 -8.14 -13.75 -13.74
CA LYS A 134 -9.48 -14.21 -14.18
C LYS A 134 -10.58 -13.27 -13.72
N ILE A 135 -10.59 -12.84 -12.45
CA ILE A 135 -11.55 -11.86 -11.93
C ILE A 135 -11.42 -10.52 -12.66
N PHE A 136 -10.21 -10.06 -12.95
CA PHE A 136 -10.01 -8.82 -13.70
C PHE A 136 -10.33 -8.96 -15.18
N ILE A 137 -10.16 -10.13 -15.83
CA ILE A 137 -10.72 -10.35 -17.17
C ILE A 137 -12.24 -10.20 -17.14
N VAL A 138 -12.91 -10.79 -16.15
CA VAL A 138 -14.36 -10.67 -15.98
C VAL A 138 -14.78 -9.22 -15.73
N ILE A 139 -14.08 -8.50 -14.84
CA ILE A 139 -14.37 -7.09 -14.55
C ILE A 139 -14.01 -6.19 -15.74
N LYS A 140 -12.92 -6.43 -16.47
CA LYS A 140 -12.52 -5.69 -17.67
C LYS A 140 -13.50 -5.90 -18.83
N HIS A 141 -14.20 -7.03 -18.86
CA HIS A 141 -15.27 -7.32 -19.81
C HIS A 141 -16.62 -6.70 -19.38
N LEU A 142 -16.83 -6.49 -18.07
CA LEU A 142 -18.01 -5.82 -17.51
C LEU A 142 -17.88 -4.30 -17.41
N LEU A 143 -16.64 -3.78 -17.40
CA LEU A 143 -16.33 -2.39 -17.08
C LEU A 143 -15.30 -1.85 -18.11
N PRO A 144 -15.71 -0.97 -19.05
CA PRO A 144 -14.82 -0.37 -20.04
C PRO A 144 -13.93 0.72 -19.40
N TRP A 145 -13.05 0.31 -18.49
CA TRP A 145 -12.33 1.22 -17.58
C TRP A 145 -11.02 1.78 -18.13
N ARG A 146 -10.45 1.23 -19.22
CA ARG A 146 -9.20 1.79 -19.77
C ARG A 146 -9.40 3.22 -20.28
N HIS A 147 -10.57 3.52 -20.87
CA HIS A 147 -10.91 4.90 -21.26
C HIS A 147 -11.52 5.70 -20.10
N CYS A 148 -12.32 5.07 -19.23
CA CYS A 148 -13.01 5.78 -18.15
C CYS A 148 -12.05 6.26 -17.04
N PHE A 149 -11.04 5.47 -16.66
CA PHE A 149 -10.09 5.86 -15.62
C PHE A 149 -9.14 6.98 -16.08
N LEU A 150 -8.69 6.94 -17.34
CA LEU A 150 -7.92 8.03 -17.96
C LEU A 150 -8.77 9.31 -18.09
N LEU A 151 -10.06 9.19 -18.44
CA LEU A 151 -10.98 10.33 -18.49
C LEU A 151 -11.29 10.90 -17.10
N THR A 152 -11.40 10.07 -16.06
CA THR A 152 -11.64 10.53 -14.68
C THR A 152 -10.41 11.21 -14.10
N ILE A 153 -9.21 10.67 -14.32
CA ILE A 153 -7.95 11.32 -13.93
C ILE A 153 -7.74 12.61 -14.74
N CYS A 154 -8.00 12.63 -16.05
CA CYS A 154 -7.95 13.87 -16.85
C CYS A 154 -8.96 14.92 -16.40
N ARG A 155 -10.19 14.54 -16.03
CA ARG A 155 -11.21 15.48 -15.53
C ARG A 155 -10.87 16.02 -14.15
N LEU A 156 -10.24 15.22 -13.28
CA LEU A 156 -9.77 15.67 -11.96
C LEU A 156 -8.56 16.61 -12.08
N LEU A 157 -7.59 16.32 -12.94
CA LEU A 157 -6.45 17.21 -13.22
C LEU A 157 -6.88 18.54 -13.88
N ASN A 158 -7.89 18.52 -14.77
CA ASN A 158 -8.38 19.74 -15.42
C ASN A 158 -9.23 20.62 -14.50
N ARG A 159 -9.78 20.07 -13.40
CA ARG A 159 -10.45 20.86 -12.35
C ARG A 159 -9.46 21.63 -11.46
N SER A 160 -8.25 21.11 -11.29
CA SER A 160 -7.20 21.75 -10.47
C SER A 160 -6.52 22.94 -11.15
N LYS A 161 -6.70 23.14 -12.46
CA LYS A 161 -6.15 24.31 -13.21
C LYS A 161 -7.13 25.47 -13.37
N LYS A 162 -8.32 25.39 -12.77
CA LYS A 162 -9.40 26.39 -12.89
C LYS A 162 -9.75 27.11 -11.58
N GLN A 163 -8.95 26.90 -10.52
CA GLN A 163 -8.84 27.78 -9.35
C GLN A 163 -7.51 28.51 -9.45
#